data_AF-A0A915BCK6-F1
#
_entry.id   AF-A0A915BCK6-F1
#
_cell.length_a   1.000
_cell.length_b   1.000
_cell.length_c   1.000
_cell.angle_alpha   90.00
_cell.angle_beta   90.00
_cell.angle_gamma   90.00
#
_symmetry.space_group_name_H-M   'P 1'
#
loop_
_entity.id
_entity.type
_entity.pdbx_description
1 polymer ?
#
loop_
_entity_poly.entity_id
_entity_poly.type
_entity_poly.pdbx_seq_one_letter_code
_entity_poly.pdbx_strand_id
1 'polypeptide(L)'
;MLADYQRSIMENAATLIQKTFKGYLARCYMKSLRAQKEAEKHRMAIVIQKVVRRFIAKRLLERLRAQRKMERNNAAVVIQKAVKCFLVRRRLMHSMVRKAVQRNQAAVTLQRAIRHFLAKRYLQRLRSAKAQQNHAAVLIQSYVRRFLAYRLFIRLKVQKQKELNCATVVIQTWLRGLIAQRRAADMIIFGQCARDRELVGDEGIALKSSEDIPTTVVELSVGDAGDDSMIRKDYRDEVLAIYRRLKQLRREQKDLKAILRAYFRAVARRRAEKEAENKRRNQAAVRIQAAWRGYRSRMQHMEGLKKIAYGMARFHAQNITDEEREYRKKPIMDRVMELAPLLCSDDLYMRSCAANTLAEFTHYSEACALHVFNAGGIELILDSLDSSNRGFASVQVVTSLVVILSNLLKFESVKSQIGAERRLDMTSRCFHFWYAYRNSSTVVESVSHVLVILAGMDEHCRTYLKAPFYIKELRKRYASLGLSVADSRRRCLDKVESAYRVVGDTSACVTSSHA
;
A
#
# COMPACT_ATOMS: atom_id res chain seq x y z
N MET A 1 -113.66 -93.68 13.80
CA MET A 1 -114.17 -92.32 13.49
C MET A 1 -114.05 -91.35 14.67
N LEU A 2 -114.81 -91.48 15.78
CA LEU A 2 -114.67 -90.56 16.93
C LEU A 2 -113.30 -90.63 17.63
N ALA A 3 -112.73 -91.84 17.78
CA ALA A 3 -111.42 -92.04 18.39
C ALA A 3 -110.25 -91.49 17.53
N ASP A 4 -110.35 -91.63 16.21
CA ASP A 4 -109.32 -91.14 15.27
C ASP A 4 -109.30 -89.60 15.21
N TYR A 5 -110.49 -88.99 15.32
CA TYR A 5 -110.62 -87.54 15.40
C TYR A 5 -110.04 -86.98 16.70
N GLN A 6 -110.32 -87.62 17.85
CA GLN A 6 -109.69 -87.24 19.13
C GLN A 6 -108.16 -87.43 19.11
N ARG A 7 -107.66 -88.49 18.48
CA ARG A 7 -106.22 -88.73 18.32
C ARG A 7 -105.57 -87.64 17.45
N SER A 8 -106.20 -87.25 16.35
CA SER A 8 -105.72 -86.14 15.50
C SER A 8 -105.70 -84.79 16.24
N ILE A 9 -106.71 -84.50 17.07
CA ILE A 9 -106.72 -83.29 17.91
C ILE A 9 -105.55 -83.30 18.91
N MET A 10 -105.31 -84.44 19.57
CA MET A 10 -104.20 -84.56 20.52
C MET A 10 -102.82 -84.44 19.85
N GLU A 11 -102.64 -85.03 18.66
CA GLU A 11 -101.41 -84.90 17.88
C GLU A 11 -101.18 -83.45 17.41
N ASN A 12 -102.23 -82.75 16.96
CA ASN A 12 -102.16 -81.34 16.57
C ASN A 12 -101.83 -80.44 17.77
N ALA A 13 -102.44 -80.69 18.93
CA ALA A 13 -102.15 -79.97 20.16
C ALA A 13 -100.69 -80.21 20.62
N ALA A 14 -100.22 -81.45 20.60
CA ALA A 14 -98.83 -81.79 20.92
C ALA A 14 -97.85 -81.11 19.95
N THR A 15 -98.16 -81.10 18.65
CA THR A 15 -97.33 -80.44 17.62
C THR A 15 -97.28 -78.92 17.84
N LEU A 16 -98.40 -78.29 18.20
CA LEU A 16 -98.46 -76.87 18.52
C LEU A 16 -97.64 -76.52 19.78
N ILE A 17 -97.74 -77.32 20.84
CA ILE A 17 -96.94 -77.17 22.07
C ILE A 17 -95.46 -77.34 21.75
N GLN A 18 -95.08 -78.36 20.98
CA GLN A 18 -93.69 -78.57 20.58
C GLN A 18 -93.16 -77.42 19.71
N LYS A 19 -93.96 -76.90 18.77
CA LYS A 19 -93.58 -75.77 17.90
C LYS A 19 -93.40 -74.48 18.70
N THR A 20 -94.33 -74.19 19.61
CA THR A 20 -94.24 -73.00 20.49
C THR A 20 -93.06 -73.11 21.46
N PHE A 21 -92.82 -74.28 22.04
CA PHE A 21 -91.69 -74.53 22.92
C PHE A 21 -90.33 -74.46 22.19
N LYS A 22 -90.20 -75.07 21.00
CA LYS A 22 -89.01 -74.94 20.14
C LYS A 22 -88.74 -73.47 19.79
N GLY A 23 -89.80 -72.72 19.46
CA GLY A 23 -89.71 -71.28 19.22
C GLY A 23 -89.28 -70.48 20.45
N TYR A 24 -89.77 -70.84 21.64
CA TYR A 24 -89.35 -70.23 22.90
C TYR A 24 -87.87 -70.50 23.19
N LEU A 25 -87.41 -71.75 23.09
CA LEU A 25 -86.01 -72.11 23.27
C LEU A 25 -85.10 -71.37 22.28
N ALA A 26 -85.48 -71.27 21.01
CA ALA A 26 -84.75 -70.51 20.00
C ALA A 26 -84.64 -69.01 20.36
N ARG A 27 -85.72 -68.39 20.87
CA ARG A 27 -85.69 -66.99 21.32
C ARG A 27 -84.82 -66.81 22.57
N CYS A 28 -84.88 -67.73 23.53
CA CYS A 28 -84.02 -67.69 24.71
C CYS A 28 -82.54 -67.82 24.34
N TYR A 29 -82.20 -68.75 23.44
CA TYR A 29 -80.85 -68.91 22.90
C TYR A 29 -80.38 -67.67 22.11
N MET A 30 -81.25 -67.09 21.28
CA MET A 30 -80.92 -65.84 20.59
C MET A 30 -80.72 -64.66 21.55
N LYS A 31 -81.47 -64.62 22.67
CA LYS A 31 -81.31 -63.60 23.71
C LYS A 31 -79.97 -63.74 24.44
N SER A 32 -79.55 -64.97 24.78
CA SER A 32 -78.25 -65.21 25.41
C SER A 32 -77.09 -64.90 24.47
N LEU A 33 -77.19 -65.27 23.18
CA LEU A 33 -76.20 -64.91 22.15
C LEU A 33 -76.07 -63.38 21.97
N ARG A 34 -77.18 -62.64 21.98
CA ARG A 34 -77.15 -61.17 21.92
C ARG A 34 -76.44 -60.57 23.14
N ALA A 35 -76.75 -61.07 24.34
CA ALA A 35 -76.10 -60.62 25.57
C ALA A 35 -74.58 -60.91 25.57
N GLN A 36 -74.16 -62.10 25.09
CA GLN A 36 -72.75 -62.43 24.92
C GLN A 36 -72.06 -61.50 23.93
N LYS A 37 -72.67 -61.26 22.76
CA LYS A 37 -72.13 -60.31 21.76
C LYS A 37 -72.04 -58.89 22.30
N GLU A 38 -72.99 -58.44 23.11
CA GLU A 38 -72.94 -57.11 23.75
C GLU A 38 -71.83 -57.04 24.81
N ALA A 39 -71.64 -58.08 25.61
CA ALA A 39 -70.54 -58.17 26.57
C ALA A 39 -69.17 -58.19 25.86
N GLU A 40 -69.04 -58.89 24.73
CA GLU A 40 -67.84 -58.85 23.90
C GLU A 40 -67.58 -57.46 23.32
N LYS A 41 -68.61 -56.78 22.81
CA LYS A 41 -68.48 -55.38 22.35
C LYS A 41 -67.99 -54.46 23.47
N HIS A 42 -68.51 -54.60 24.69
CA HIS A 42 -68.05 -53.82 25.84
C HIS A 42 -66.60 -54.14 26.22
N ARG A 43 -66.20 -55.42 26.22
CA ARG A 43 -64.80 -55.81 26.46
C ARG A 43 -63.87 -55.22 25.42
N MET A 44 -64.23 -55.29 24.13
CA MET A 44 -63.44 -54.70 23.04
C MET A 44 -63.36 -53.17 23.17
N ALA A 45 -64.46 -52.51 23.54
CA ALA A 45 -64.47 -51.07 23.80
C ALA A 45 -63.50 -50.69 24.94
N ILE A 46 -63.47 -51.45 26.04
CA ILE A 46 -62.55 -51.23 27.16
C ILE A 46 -61.08 -51.41 26.72
N VAL A 47 -60.79 -52.44 25.93
CA VAL A 47 -59.44 -52.67 25.39
C VAL A 47 -59.01 -51.49 24.50
N ILE A 48 -59.87 -51.04 23.59
CA ILE A 48 -59.61 -49.88 22.74
C ILE A 48 -59.37 -48.63 23.58
N GLN A 49 -60.26 -48.33 24.54
CA GLN A 49 -60.11 -47.19 25.44
C GLN A 49 -58.79 -47.23 26.23
N LYS A 50 -58.38 -48.41 26.72
CA LYS A 50 -57.11 -48.60 27.44
C LYS A 50 -55.90 -48.34 26.54
N VAL A 51 -55.92 -48.84 25.29
CA VAL A 51 -54.86 -48.59 24.30
C VAL A 51 -54.79 -47.11 23.95
N VAL A 52 -55.92 -46.45 23.71
CA VAL A 52 -55.99 -45.02 23.39
C VAL A 52 -55.46 -44.16 24.53
N ARG A 53 -55.89 -44.41 25.78
CA ARG A 53 -55.38 -43.68 26.97
C ARG A 53 -53.87 -43.84 27.12
N ARG A 54 -53.34 -45.06 26.93
CA ARG A 54 -51.90 -45.33 26.96
C ARG A 54 -51.16 -44.59 25.85
N PHE A 55 -51.70 -44.55 24.64
CA PHE A 55 -51.12 -43.84 23.50
C PHE A 55 -51.05 -42.32 23.78
N ILE A 56 -52.15 -41.73 24.27
CA ILE A 56 -52.19 -40.30 24.63
C ILE A 56 -51.15 -39.98 25.71
N ALA A 57 -51.07 -40.80 26.77
CA ALA A 57 -50.10 -40.60 27.84
C ALA A 57 -48.64 -40.69 27.35
N LYS A 58 -48.32 -41.67 26.49
CA LYS A 58 -46.98 -41.80 25.88
C LYS A 58 -46.64 -40.57 25.04
N ARG A 59 -47.57 -40.13 24.19
CA ARG A 59 -47.35 -38.97 23.32
C ARG A 59 -47.18 -37.67 24.10
N LEU A 60 -47.91 -37.50 25.21
CA LEU A 60 -47.74 -36.37 26.12
C LEU A 60 -46.37 -36.41 26.81
N LEU A 61 -45.94 -37.57 27.29
CA LEU A 61 -44.62 -37.74 27.91
C LEU A 61 -43.48 -37.46 26.93
N GLU A 62 -43.60 -37.92 25.68
CA GLU A 62 -42.63 -37.63 24.60
C GLU A 62 -42.54 -36.13 24.32
N ARG A 63 -43.68 -35.43 24.23
CA ARG A 63 -43.71 -33.96 24.09
C ARG A 63 -43.01 -33.27 25.25
N LEU A 64 -43.30 -33.66 26.49
CA LEU A 64 -42.66 -33.07 27.68
C LEU A 64 -41.16 -33.36 27.72
N ARG A 65 -40.71 -34.55 27.30
CA ARG A 65 -39.29 -34.87 27.18
C ARG A 65 -38.60 -34.03 26.10
N ALA A 66 -39.25 -33.85 24.95
CA ALA A 66 -38.74 -33.00 23.88
C ALA A 66 -38.64 -31.53 24.33
N GLN A 67 -39.65 -31.02 25.03
CA GLN A 67 -39.64 -29.67 25.60
C GLN A 67 -38.51 -29.49 26.61
N ARG A 68 -38.35 -30.40 27.59
CA ARG A 68 -37.24 -30.34 28.54
C ARG A 68 -35.87 -30.43 27.86
N LYS A 69 -35.75 -31.21 26.78
CA LYS A 69 -34.50 -31.29 26.00
C LYS A 69 -34.22 -29.95 25.30
N MET A 70 -35.23 -29.31 24.71
CA MET A 70 -35.10 -27.96 24.16
C MET A 70 -34.72 -26.94 25.23
N GLU A 71 -35.35 -26.95 26.40
CA GLU A 71 -35.04 -26.04 27.51
C GLU A 71 -33.59 -26.20 27.99
N ARG A 72 -33.11 -27.45 28.15
CA ARG A 72 -31.70 -27.73 28.48
C ARG A 72 -30.74 -27.24 27.41
N ASN A 73 -31.05 -27.47 26.14
CA ASN A 73 -30.23 -27.00 25.03
C ASN A 73 -30.20 -25.47 24.97
N ASN A 74 -31.34 -24.81 25.17
CA ASN A 74 -31.45 -23.35 25.22
C ASN A 74 -30.62 -22.78 26.38
N ALA A 75 -30.72 -23.36 27.58
CA ALA A 75 -29.91 -22.97 28.73
C ALA A 75 -28.41 -23.13 28.45
N ALA A 76 -28.00 -24.25 27.84
CA ALA A 76 -26.60 -24.48 27.45
C ALA A 76 -26.11 -23.43 26.45
N VAL A 77 -26.91 -23.09 25.44
CA VAL A 77 -26.59 -22.04 24.45
C VAL A 77 -26.44 -20.68 25.12
N VAL A 78 -27.33 -20.32 26.06
CA VAL A 78 -27.25 -19.04 26.80
C VAL A 78 -25.97 -18.97 27.63
N ILE A 79 -25.62 -20.04 28.36
CA ILE A 79 -24.39 -20.12 29.16
C ILE A 79 -23.16 -20.03 28.25
N GLN A 80 -23.12 -20.80 27.16
CA GLN A 80 -22.00 -20.77 26.21
C GLN A 80 -21.82 -19.38 25.59
N LYS A 81 -22.92 -18.70 25.23
CA LYS A 81 -22.89 -17.33 24.70
C LYS A 81 -22.34 -16.34 25.74
N ALA A 82 -22.76 -16.44 26.99
CA ALA A 82 -22.27 -15.59 28.08
C ALA A 82 -20.77 -15.79 28.32
N VAL A 83 -20.30 -17.04 28.37
CA VAL A 83 -18.88 -17.38 28.54
C VAL A 83 -18.03 -16.89 27.37
N LYS A 84 -18.47 -17.12 26.12
CA LYS A 84 -17.78 -16.61 24.93
C LYS A 84 -17.66 -15.08 24.97
N CYS A 85 -18.74 -14.39 25.32
CA CYS A 85 -18.74 -12.93 25.47
C CYS A 85 -17.76 -12.45 26.56
N PHE A 86 -17.77 -13.09 27.73
CA PHE A 86 -16.86 -12.78 28.83
C PHE A 86 -15.38 -12.94 28.43
N LEU A 87 -15.04 -14.06 27.79
CA LEU A 87 -13.67 -14.33 27.34
C LEU A 87 -13.19 -13.31 26.30
N VAL A 88 -14.06 -12.90 25.37
CA VAL A 88 -13.72 -11.85 24.38
C VAL A 88 -13.50 -10.51 25.08
N ARG A 89 -14.38 -10.10 26.01
CA ARG A 89 -14.22 -8.86 26.78
C ARG A 89 -12.91 -8.87 27.58
N ARG A 90 -12.57 -10.00 28.21
CA ARG A 90 -11.32 -10.15 28.97
C ARG A 90 -10.08 -10.04 28.07
N ARG A 91 -10.07 -10.68 26.89
CA ARG A 91 -8.98 -10.56 25.91
C ARG A 91 -8.83 -9.11 25.42
N LEU A 92 -9.95 -8.43 25.15
CA LEU A 92 -9.95 -7.03 24.71
C LEU A 92 -9.37 -6.11 25.79
N MET A 93 -9.78 -6.30 27.05
CA MET A 93 -9.23 -5.56 28.20
C MET A 93 -7.72 -5.75 28.32
N HIS A 94 -7.21 -6.99 28.26
CA HIS A 94 -5.78 -7.25 28.27
C HIS A 94 -5.04 -6.59 27.10
N SER A 95 -5.62 -6.60 25.89
CA SER A 95 -5.06 -5.92 24.72
C SER A 95 -4.99 -4.40 24.92
N MET A 96 -6.03 -3.79 25.49
CA MET A 96 -6.05 -2.36 25.82
C MET A 96 -4.97 -2.01 26.85
N VAL A 97 -4.84 -2.81 27.92
CA VAL A 97 -3.80 -2.61 28.94
C VAL A 97 -2.40 -2.73 28.31
N ARG A 98 -2.14 -3.73 27.47
CA ARG A 98 -0.86 -3.87 26.75
C ARG A 98 -0.56 -2.66 25.86
N LYS A 99 -1.54 -2.18 25.10
CA LYS A 99 -1.40 -0.98 24.27
C LYS A 99 -1.14 0.27 25.11
N ALA A 100 -1.77 0.41 26.27
CA ALA A 100 -1.51 1.51 27.19
C ALA A 100 -0.07 1.48 27.73
N VAL A 101 0.41 0.30 28.14
CA VAL A 101 1.81 0.10 28.55
C VAL A 101 2.78 0.44 27.42
N GLN A 102 2.51 -0.01 26.19
CA GLN A 102 3.34 0.32 25.02
C GLN A 102 3.37 1.83 24.73
N ARG A 103 2.23 2.51 24.83
CA ARG A 103 2.15 3.98 24.68
C ARG A 103 2.97 4.70 25.75
N ASN A 104 2.87 4.25 27.01
CA ASN A 104 3.64 4.81 28.11
C ASN A 104 5.15 4.57 27.90
N GLN A 105 5.54 3.37 27.48
CA GLN A 105 6.95 3.06 27.17
C GLN A 105 7.49 3.92 26.02
N ALA A 106 6.69 4.13 24.97
CA ALA A 106 7.05 5.02 23.86
C ALA A 106 7.18 6.47 24.35
N ALA A 107 6.27 6.95 25.20
CA ALA A 107 6.34 8.28 25.78
C ALA A 107 7.61 8.47 26.63
N VAL A 108 7.95 7.50 27.49
CA VAL A 108 9.19 7.52 28.30
C VAL A 108 10.43 7.55 27.40
N THR A 109 10.44 6.75 26.33
CA THR A 109 11.54 6.71 25.37
C THR A 109 11.72 8.06 24.66
N LEU A 110 10.60 8.68 24.24
CA LEU A 110 10.60 9.99 23.61
C LEU A 110 11.09 11.08 24.57
N GLN A 111 10.60 11.08 25.81
CA GLN A 111 11.04 12.01 26.85
C GLN A 111 12.54 11.88 27.13
N ARG A 112 13.07 10.65 27.21
CA ARG A 112 14.51 10.40 27.37
C ARG A 112 15.32 10.97 26.21
N ALA A 113 14.87 10.76 24.98
CA ALA A 113 15.53 11.28 23.78
C ALA A 113 15.54 12.82 23.76
N ILE A 114 14.42 13.45 24.13
CA ILE A 114 14.32 14.92 24.23
C ILE A 114 15.27 15.47 25.29
N ARG A 115 15.28 14.90 26.50
CA ARG A 115 16.21 15.31 27.58
C ARG A 115 17.66 15.20 27.13
N HIS A 116 18.03 14.09 26.48
CA HIS A 116 19.38 13.91 25.93
C HIS A 116 19.72 14.96 24.86
N PHE A 117 18.81 15.23 23.93
CA PHE A 117 18.99 16.26 22.90
C PHE A 117 19.19 17.65 23.50
N LEU A 118 18.36 18.03 24.49
CA LEU A 118 18.47 19.31 25.19
C LEU A 118 19.81 19.44 25.93
N ALA A 119 20.24 18.39 26.64
CA ALA A 119 21.54 18.37 27.31
C ALA A 119 22.71 18.52 26.32
N LYS A 120 22.66 17.82 25.18
CA LYS A 120 23.67 17.93 24.11
C LYS A 120 23.70 19.34 23.52
N ARG A 121 22.54 19.96 23.29
CA ARG A 121 22.44 21.33 22.78
C ARG A 121 22.95 22.37 23.78
N TYR A 122 22.66 22.18 25.06
CA TYR A 122 23.20 23.03 26.13
C TYR A 122 24.73 22.93 26.21
N LEU A 123 25.29 21.72 26.20
CA LEU A 123 26.74 21.50 26.17
C LEU A 123 27.40 22.14 24.93
N GLN A 124 26.75 22.04 23.77
CA GLN A 124 27.23 22.68 22.54
C GLN A 124 27.30 24.20 22.69
N ARG A 125 26.28 24.84 23.29
CA ARG A 125 26.28 26.28 23.58
C ARG A 125 27.41 26.67 24.52
N LEU A 126 27.63 25.91 25.60
CA LEU A 126 28.75 26.14 26.53
C LEU A 126 30.11 26.03 25.83
N ARG A 127 30.30 25.03 24.97
CA ARG A 127 31.53 24.88 24.17
C ARG A 127 31.75 26.05 23.22
N SER A 128 30.70 26.51 22.54
CA SER A 128 30.78 27.68 21.67
C SER A 128 31.12 28.96 22.44
N ALA A 129 30.50 29.18 23.61
CA ALA A 129 30.79 30.32 24.47
C ALA A 129 32.24 30.30 24.98
N LYS A 130 32.72 29.13 25.44
CA LYS A 130 34.12 28.96 25.86
C LYS A 130 35.09 29.16 24.70
N ALA A 131 34.75 28.69 23.49
CA ALA A 131 35.55 28.92 22.30
C ALA A 131 35.64 30.41 21.94
N GLN A 132 34.54 31.17 22.09
CA GLN A 132 34.53 32.62 21.91
C GLN A 132 35.39 33.33 22.95
N GLN A 133 35.29 32.95 24.22
CA GLN A 133 36.15 33.49 25.29
C GLN A 133 37.62 33.22 25.02
N ASN A 134 37.97 31.99 24.63
CA ASN A 134 39.34 31.63 24.25
C ASN A 134 39.82 32.43 23.04
N HIS A 135 38.97 32.62 22.03
CA HIS A 135 39.31 33.41 20.86
C HIS A 135 39.57 34.89 21.21
N ALA A 136 38.72 35.48 22.05
CA ALA A 136 38.91 36.84 22.57
C ALA A 136 40.21 36.95 23.37
N ALA A 137 40.50 35.98 24.24
CA ALA A 137 41.75 35.93 24.99
C ALA A 137 42.98 35.86 24.07
N VAL A 138 42.96 35.01 23.04
CA VAL A 138 44.03 34.91 22.04
C VAL A 138 44.20 36.23 21.28
N LEU A 139 43.12 36.90 20.90
CA LEU A 139 43.17 38.21 20.26
C LEU A 139 43.84 39.24 21.17
N ILE A 140 43.38 39.38 22.42
CA ILE A 140 43.96 40.31 23.40
C ILE A 140 45.45 40.03 23.59
N GLN A 141 45.83 38.76 23.81
CA GLN A 141 47.23 38.36 23.95
C GLN A 141 48.06 38.70 22.71
N SER A 142 47.51 38.52 21.50
CA SER A 142 48.21 38.88 20.26
C SER A 142 48.43 40.39 20.13
N TYR A 143 47.46 41.21 20.51
CA TYR A 143 47.58 42.67 20.52
C TYR A 143 48.61 43.15 21.54
N VAL A 144 48.60 42.58 22.75
CA VAL A 144 49.59 42.91 23.79
C VAL A 144 51.00 42.54 23.33
N ARG A 145 51.20 41.34 22.77
CA ARG A 145 52.51 40.93 22.22
C ARG A 145 52.98 41.89 21.11
N ARG A 146 52.08 42.29 20.21
CA ARG A 146 52.37 43.27 19.16
C ARG A 146 52.76 44.63 19.73
N PHE A 147 52.04 45.12 20.73
CA PHE A 147 52.33 46.38 21.40
C PHE A 147 53.70 46.37 22.09
N LEU A 148 54.04 45.29 22.80
CA LEU A 148 55.35 45.12 23.44
C LEU A 148 56.48 45.10 22.41
N ALA A 149 56.31 44.37 21.30
CA ALA A 149 57.28 44.36 20.20
C ALA A 149 57.45 45.76 19.57
N TYR A 150 56.35 46.50 19.37
CA TYR A 150 56.38 47.86 18.88
C TYR A 150 57.10 48.82 19.83
N ARG A 151 56.86 48.72 21.14
CA ARG A 151 57.54 49.53 22.16
C ARG A 151 59.04 49.23 22.21
N LEU A 152 59.43 47.95 22.10
CA LEU A 152 60.84 47.55 22.00
C LEU A 152 61.50 48.12 20.74
N PHE A 153 60.82 48.03 19.60
CA PHE A 153 61.28 48.61 18.34
C PHE A 153 61.51 50.12 18.44
N ILE A 154 60.59 50.87 19.05
CA ILE A 154 60.77 52.32 19.28
C ILE A 154 62.02 52.58 20.14
N ARG A 155 62.21 51.83 21.22
CA ARG A 155 63.41 51.98 22.08
C ARG A 155 64.70 51.74 21.31
N LEU A 156 64.76 50.66 20.54
CA LEU A 156 65.91 50.34 19.70
C LEU A 156 66.15 51.40 18.61
N LYS A 157 65.08 51.95 18.01
CA LYS A 157 65.18 53.03 17.03
C LYS A 157 65.77 54.30 17.65
N VAL A 158 65.34 54.67 18.85
CA VAL A 158 65.90 55.82 19.59
C VAL A 158 67.36 55.57 19.96
N GLN A 159 67.71 54.38 20.43
CA GLN A 159 69.10 54.03 20.75
C GLN A 159 70.00 54.08 19.52
N LYS A 160 69.57 53.47 18.41
CA LYS A 160 70.29 53.53 17.14
C LYS A 160 70.44 54.97 16.62
N GLN A 161 69.43 55.82 16.81
CA GLN A 161 69.53 57.25 16.48
C GLN A 161 70.57 57.96 17.36
N LYS A 162 70.66 57.63 18.65
CA LYS A 162 71.72 58.16 19.53
C LYS A 162 73.10 57.70 19.08
N GLU A 163 73.27 56.42 18.74
CA GLU A 163 74.52 55.88 18.20
C GLU A 163 74.93 56.59 16.90
N LEU A 164 73.99 56.81 15.98
CA LEU A 164 74.21 57.59 14.75
C LEU A 164 74.55 59.06 15.03
N ASN A 165 73.91 59.69 16.01
CA ASN A 165 74.23 61.07 16.40
C ASN A 165 75.63 61.15 17.03
N CYS A 166 76.01 60.19 17.88
CA CYS A 166 77.36 60.09 18.44
C CYS A 166 78.41 59.89 17.33
N ALA A 167 78.17 58.97 16.39
CA ALA A 167 79.04 58.78 15.24
C ALA A 167 79.17 60.06 14.40
N THR A 168 78.06 60.75 14.16
CA THR A 168 78.05 62.06 13.47
C THR A 168 78.92 63.08 14.21
N VAL A 169 78.81 63.17 15.54
CA VAL A 169 79.66 64.07 16.34
C VAL A 169 81.14 63.70 16.20
N VAL A 170 81.50 62.41 16.33
CA VAL A 170 82.90 61.95 16.17
C VAL A 170 83.44 62.30 14.78
N ILE A 171 82.66 62.03 13.72
CA ILE A 171 83.02 62.39 12.34
C ILE A 171 83.19 63.90 12.21
N GLN A 172 82.28 64.71 12.76
CA GLN A 172 82.38 66.17 12.73
C GLN A 172 83.59 66.68 13.51
N THR A 173 83.92 66.10 14.66
CA THR A 173 85.11 66.48 15.44
C THR A 173 86.39 66.15 14.68
N TRP A 174 86.48 64.96 14.10
CA TRP A 174 87.60 64.55 13.26
C TRP A 174 87.75 65.46 12.03
N LEU A 175 86.64 65.74 11.33
CA LEU A 175 86.62 66.66 10.18
C LEU A 175 87.06 68.07 10.57
N ARG A 176 86.59 68.61 11.70
CA ARG A 176 87.03 69.91 12.22
C ARG A 176 88.51 69.91 12.56
N GLY A 177 89.03 68.82 13.13
CA GLY A 177 90.45 68.62 13.37
C GLY A 177 91.28 68.62 12.08
N LEU A 178 90.82 67.90 11.05
CA LEU A 178 91.44 67.90 9.72
C LEU A 178 91.41 69.28 9.07
N ILE A 179 90.31 70.02 9.17
CA ILE A 179 90.21 71.38 8.64
C ILE A 179 91.19 72.30 9.38
N ALA A 180 91.32 72.17 10.71
CA ALA A 180 92.29 72.94 11.49
C ALA A 180 93.74 72.60 11.11
N GLN A 181 94.05 71.30 10.95
CA GLN A 181 95.36 70.84 10.45
C GLN A 181 95.64 71.35 9.04
N ARG A 182 94.64 71.30 8.15
CA ARG A 182 94.76 71.82 6.78
C ARG A 182 94.93 73.33 6.77
N ARG A 183 94.23 74.09 7.62
CA ARG A 183 94.45 75.54 7.78
C ARG A 183 95.83 75.87 8.37
N ALA A 184 96.33 75.04 9.29
CA ALA A 184 97.69 75.18 9.80
C ALA A 184 98.74 74.86 8.71
N ALA A 185 98.51 73.80 7.93
CA ALA A 185 99.32 73.45 6.77
C ALA A 185 99.24 74.51 5.68
N ASP A 186 98.06 75.06 5.39
CA ASP A 186 97.85 76.17 4.47
C ASP A 186 98.50 77.44 5.03
N MET A 187 98.52 77.70 6.33
CA MET A 187 99.33 78.80 6.90
C MET A 187 100.84 78.57 6.75
N ILE A 188 101.30 77.31 6.78
CA ILE A 188 102.71 76.96 6.50
C ILE A 188 103.02 77.10 5.00
N ILE A 189 102.12 76.64 4.13
CA ILE A 189 102.27 76.65 2.67
C ILE A 189 102.06 78.07 2.11
N PHE A 190 101.04 78.81 2.54
CA PHE A 190 100.82 80.22 2.16
C PHE A 190 101.74 81.20 2.91
N GLY A 191 102.33 80.80 4.04
CA GLY A 191 103.51 81.49 4.60
C GLY A 191 104.75 81.38 3.69
N GLN A 192 104.78 80.38 2.79
CA GLN A 192 105.83 80.19 1.79
C GLN A 192 105.41 80.60 0.36
N CYS A 193 104.11 80.68 0.05
CA CYS A 193 103.59 81.04 -1.28
C CYS A 193 103.09 82.49 -1.42
N ALA A 194 103.15 83.33 -0.38
CA ALA A 194 102.95 84.79 -0.50
C ALA A 194 104.14 85.53 -1.15
N ARG A 195 105.02 84.81 -1.86
CA ARG A 195 106.16 85.37 -2.60
C ARG A 195 106.18 85.07 -4.09
N ASP A 196 105.25 84.29 -4.63
CA ASP A 196 105.23 84.02 -6.06
C ASP A 196 103.81 84.09 -6.65
N ARG A 197 103.63 85.18 -7.42
CA ARG A 197 102.69 85.38 -8.54
C ARG A 197 101.25 85.72 -8.13
N GLU A 198 100.73 86.93 -8.33
CA GLU A 198 100.94 87.89 -9.44
C GLU A 198 100.95 87.23 -10.83
N LEU A 199 99.83 87.42 -11.54
CA LEU A 199 99.60 87.24 -12.98
C LEU A 199 98.69 86.08 -13.38
N VAL A 200 97.73 86.47 -14.24
CA VAL A 200 96.75 85.70 -15.03
C VAL A 200 95.51 85.29 -14.22
N GLY A 201 94.31 85.80 -14.50
CA GLY A 201 93.77 86.38 -15.73
C GLY A 201 92.43 85.71 -16.01
N ASP A 202 91.41 86.53 -16.21
CA ASP A 202 90.00 86.19 -16.49
C ASP A 202 89.79 85.04 -17.48
N GLU A 203 88.72 84.26 -17.26
CA GLU A 203 87.64 84.11 -18.25
C GLU A 203 86.44 83.35 -17.63
N GLY A 204 85.24 83.91 -17.82
CA GLY A 204 83.97 83.36 -17.33
C GLY A 204 83.28 82.42 -18.32
N ILE A 205 81.94 82.32 -18.17
CA ILE A 205 80.93 81.58 -18.98
C ILE A 205 80.59 80.21 -18.36
N ALA A 206 79.46 79.99 -17.65
CA ALA A 206 78.02 80.09 -17.93
C ALA A 206 77.37 78.69 -18.15
N LEU A 207 76.41 78.39 -17.26
CA LEU A 207 75.07 77.80 -17.51
C LEU A 207 74.89 76.78 -18.66
N LYS A 208 74.54 75.54 -18.32
CA LYS A 208 73.20 74.89 -18.46
C LYS A 208 73.26 73.41 -18.82
N SER A 209 72.18 72.71 -18.40
CA SER A 209 71.58 71.49 -19.02
C SER A 209 72.46 70.24 -19.03
N SER A 210 71.98 69.01 -19.13
CA SER A 210 70.70 68.29 -19.08
C SER A 210 71.11 66.81 -19.17
N GLU A 211 70.18 65.91 -18.85
CA GLU A 211 70.11 64.55 -19.39
C GLU A 211 71.09 63.47 -18.90
N ASP A 212 70.44 62.42 -18.40
CA ASP A 212 70.61 61.03 -18.81
C ASP A 212 71.95 60.35 -18.57
N ILE A 213 71.94 59.49 -17.55
CA ILE A 213 72.97 58.47 -17.37
C ILE A 213 72.51 57.22 -18.14
N PRO A 214 73.22 56.83 -19.21
CA PRO A 214 72.98 55.59 -19.92
C PRO A 214 73.55 54.40 -19.14
N THR A 215 72.87 53.28 -19.34
CA THR A 215 73.33 51.95 -18.96
C THR A 215 74.50 51.59 -19.88
N THR A 216 75.74 51.67 -19.39
CA THR A 216 76.90 51.10 -20.09
C THR A 216 77.74 50.29 -19.14
N VAL A 217 77.79 49.01 -19.48
CA VAL A 217 78.63 47.95 -18.95
C VAL A 217 80.08 48.40 -18.99
N VAL A 218 80.70 48.53 -17.82
CA VAL A 218 82.15 48.66 -17.67
C VAL A 218 82.64 47.36 -17.04
N GLU A 219 83.25 46.52 -17.88
CA GLU A 219 84.21 45.52 -17.44
C GLU A 219 85.39 46.25 -16.80
N LEU A 220 85.56 46.08 -15.49
CA LEU A 220 86.77 46.50 -14.78
C LEU A 220 87.49 45.23 -14.30
N SER A 221 88.59 45.00 -15.00
CA SER A 221 89.63 44.05 -14.69
C SER A 221 90.33 44.38 -13.37
N VAL A 222 90.57 43.29 -12.66
CA VAL A 222 91.42 43.04 -11.49
C VAL A 222 92.67 43.93 -11.39
N GLY A 223 92.83 44.56 -10.23
CA GLY A 223 94.08 44.99 -9.61
C GLY A 223 93.83 45.08 -8.10
N ASP A 224 94.04 44.00 -7.36
CA ASP A 224 95.29 43.56 -6.71
C ASP A 224 95.57 44.29 -5.37
N ALA A 225 95.82 43.44 -4.37
CA ALA A 225 96.37 43.67 -3.03
C ALA A 225 95.64 44.61 -2.05
N GLY A 226 94.81 44.02 -1.17
CA GLY A 226 94.46 44.65 0.11
C GLY A 226 93.29 44.00 0.87
N ASP A 227 93.59 42.99 1.68
CA ASP A 227 92.75 42.50 2.81
C ASP A 227 91.42 41.76 2.48
N ASP A 228 91.54 40.70 1.68
CA ASP A 228 90.46 39.87 1.10
C ASP A 228 89.80 38.87 2.10
N SER A 229 90.00 39.04 3.42
CA SER A 229 89.38 38.16 4.43
C SER A 229 88.12 38.74 5.08
N MET A 230 87.97 40.07 5.08
CA MET A 230 86.85 40.76 5.75
C MET A 230 85.67 41.01 4.81
N ILE A 231 85.90 41.39 3.55
CA ILE A 231 84.84 41.63 2.54
C ILE A 231 84.13 40.33 2.13
N ARG A 232 84.84 39.17 2.12
CA ARG A 232 84.23 37.85 1.85
C ARG A 232 83.28 37.38 2.96
N LYS A 233 83.46 37.84 4.20
CA LYS A 233 82.52 37.53 5.31
C LYS A 233 81.22 38.32 5.17
N ASP A 234 81.30 39.60 4.81
CA ASP A 234 80.10 40.44 4.60
C ASP A 234 79.24 39.96 3.43
N TYR A 235 79.83 39.59 2.30
CA TYR A 235 79.06 39.06 1.16
C TYR A 235 78.38 37.72 1.51
N ARG A 236 79.06 36.85 2.26
CA ARG A 236 78.48 35.57 2.70
C ARG A 236 77.29 35.78 3.63
N ASP A 237 77.37 36.75 4.54
CA ASP A 237 76.29 37.05 5.47
C ASP A 237 75.10 37.74 4.78
N GLU A 238 75.33 38.60 3.79
CA GLU A 238 74.28 39.17 2.94
C GLU A 238 73.55 38.09 2.12
N VAL A 239 74.29 37.18 1.49
CA VAL A 239 73.69 36.06 0.74
C VAL A 239 72.87 35.15 1.67
N LEU A 240 73.37 34.87 2.88
CA LEU A 240 72.62 34.12 3.89
C LEU A 240 71.37 34.87 4.37
N ALA A 241 71.42 36.20 4.52
CA ALA A 241 70.27 37.02 4.87
C ALA A 241 69.19 36.98 3.78
N ILE A 242 69.57 37.10 2.50
CA ILE A 242 68.67 36.96 1.36
C ILE A 242 68.05 35.56 1.33
N TYR A 243 68.84 34.51 1.53
CA TYR A 243 68.32 33.13 1.57
C TYR A 243 67.34 32.91 2.72
N ARG A 244 67.63 33.43 3.93
CA ARG A 244 66.71 33.41 5.07
C ARG A 244 65.40 34.13 4.76
N ARG A 245 65.48 35.29 4.09
CA ARG A 245 64.30 36.07 3.68
C ARG A 245 63.44 35.32 2.65
N LEU A 246 64.06 34.73 1.63
CA LEU A 246 63.36 33.90 0.64
C LEU A 246 62.70 32.66 1.29
N LYS A 247 63.39 32.01 2.24
CA LYS A 247 62.84 30.88 3.00
C LYS A 247 61.65 31.30 3.85
N GLN A 248 61.69 32.49 4.46
CA GLN A 248 60.57 33.05 5.20
C GLN A 248 59.37 33.35 4.28
N LEU A 249 59.60 34.00 3.13
CA LEU A 249 58.54 34.27 2.15
C LEU A 249 57.88 32.99 1.63
N ARG A 250 58.66 31.91 1.39
CA ARG A 250 58.09 30.59 1.03
C ARG A 250 57.21 30.00 2.14
N ARG A 251 57.57 30.19 3.41
CA ARG A 251 56.73 29.75 4.56
C ARG A 251 55.45 30.58 4.63
N GLU A 252 55.55 31.90 4.52
CA GLU A 252 54.38 32.80 4.50
C GLU A 252 53.43 32.47 3.34
N GLN A 253 53.96 32.18 2.15
CA GLN A 253 53.14 31.69 1.02
C GLN A 253 52.49 30.33 1.30
N LYS A 254 53.18 29.41 1.98
CA LYS A 254 52.62 28.12 2.36
C LYS A 254 51.48 28.29 3.38
N ASP A 255 51.65 29.19 4.35
CA ASP A 255 50.65 29.50 5.37
C ASP A 255 49.43 30.20 4.75
N LEU A 256 49.64 31.17 3.85
CA LEU A 256 48.56 31.79 3.08
C LEU A 256 47.78 30.78 2.25
N LYS A 257 48.46 29.86 1.55
CA LYS A 257 47.81 28.75 0.82
C LYS A 257 47.02 27.84 1.76
N ALA A 258 47.52 27.57 2.97
CA ALA A 258 46.82 26.77 3.97
C ALA A 258 45.55 27.48 4.50
N ILE A 259 45.64 28.78 4.78
CA ILE A 259 44.50 29.62 5.19
C ILE A 259 43.44 29.65 4.10
N LEU A 260 43.84 29.86 2.84
CA LEU A 260 42.92 29.89 1.69
C LEU A 260 42.19 28.55 1.53
N ARG A 261 42.91 27.42 1.63
CA ARG A 261 42.32 26.08 1.61
C ARG A 261 41.34 25.85 2.76
N ALA A 262 41.69 26.31 3.98
CA ALA A 262 40.81 26.21 5.14
C ALA A 262 39.52 27.02 4.95
N TYR A 263 39.63 28.23 4.40
CA TYR A 263 38.50 29.09 4.05
C TYR A 263 37.58 28.40 3.04
N PHE A 264 38.11 27.91 1.91
CA PHE A 264 37.28 27.22 0.91
C PHE A 264 36.63 25.94 1.45
N ARG A 265 37.31 25.17 2.30
CA ARG A 265 36.70 24.02 3.00
C ARG A 265 35.57 24.45 3.94
N ALA A 266 35.69 25.58 4.63
CA ALA A 266 34.63 26.11 5.49
C ALA A 266 33.42 26.57 4.65
N VAL A 267 33.65 27.25 3.53
CA VAL A 267 32.59 27.65 2.59
C VAL A 267 31.88 26.44 1.99
N ALA A 268 32.64 25.42 1.55
CA ALA A 268 32.08 24.17 1.03
C ALA A 268 31.22 23.45 2.07
N ARG A 269 31.67 23.36 3.33
CA ARG A 269 30.87 22.78 4.42
C ARG A 269 29.56 23.55 4.65
N ARG A 270 29.60 24.88 4.68
CA ARG A 270 28.39 25.71 4.82
C ARG A 270 27.41 25.51 3.66
N ARG A 271 27.90 25.36 2.41
CA ARG A 271 27.04 25.04 1.26
C ARG A 271 26.42 23.65 1.40
N ALA A 272 27.22 22.63 1.73
CA ALA A 272 26.72 21.27 1.93
C ALA A 272 25.68 21.18 3.07
N GLU A 273 25.90 21.91 4.17
CA GLU A 273 24.93 22.00 5.28
C GLU A 273 23.61 22.64 4.84
N LYS A 274 23.66 23.75 4.09
CA LYS A 274 22.47 24.40 3.52
C LYS A 274 21.72 23.49 2.55
N GLU A 275 22.44 22.78 1.67
CA GLU A 275 21.85 21.81 0.75
C GLU A 275 21.20 20.64 1.48
N ALA A 276 21.86 20.10 2.52
CA ALA A 276 21.30 19.03 3.34
C ALA A 276 20.04 19.50 4.09
N GLU A 277 20.03 20.74 4.60
CA GLU A 277 18.85 21.33 5.23
C GLU A 277 17.71 21.54 4.23
N ASN A 278 17.99 22.07 3.04
CA ASN A 278 17.00 22.21 1.97
C ASN A 278 16.43 20.87 1.53
N LYS A 279 17.26 19.82 1.39
CA LYS A 279 16.79 18.45 1.10
C LYS A 279 15.84 17.94 2.19
N ARG A 280 16.14 18.17 3.47
CA ARG A 280 15.25 17.81 4.59
C ARG A 280 13.92 18.57 4.54
N ARG A 281 13.96 19.88 4.26
CA ARG A 281 12.75 20.72 4.11
C ARG A 281 11.88 20.23 2.96
N ASN A 282 12.49 19.94 1.81
CA ASN A 282 11.78 19.41 0.64
C ASN A 282 11.16 18.04 0.92
N GLN A 283 11.88 17.13 1.58
CA GLN A 283 11.34 15.83 1.98
C GLN A 283 10.16 15.97 2.95
N ALA A 284 10.26 16.88 3.92
CA ALA A 284 9.15 17.16 4.85
C ALA A 284 7.93 17.72 4.10
N ALA A 285 8.15 18.66 3.17
CA ALA A 285 7.09 19.21 2.33
C ALA A 285 6.39 18.13 1.49
N VAL A 286 7.14 17.22 0.86
CA VAL A 286 6.58 16.10 0.08
C VAL A 286 5.74 15.17 0.96
N ARG A 287 6.18 14.86 2.18
CA ARG A 287 5.41 14.04 3.13
C ARG A 287 4.10 14.71 3.54
N ILE A 288 4.14 16.01 3.82
CA ILE A 288 2.95 16.78 4.17
C ILE A 288 1.99 16.83 2.98
N GLN A 289 2.48 17.10 1.78
CA GLN A 289 1.68 17.12 0.56
C GLN A 289 1.05 15.76 0.25
N ALA A 290 1.79 14.65 0.41
CA ALA A 290 1.26 13.31 0.23
C ALA A 290 0.16 12.99 1.26
N ALA A 291 0.37 13.33 2.53
CA ALA A 291 -0.62 13.16 3.58
C ALA A 291 -1.89 13.99 3.29
N TRP A 292 -1.73 15.24 2.84
CA TRP A 292 -2.84 16.11 2.46
C TRP A 292 -3.60 15.61 1.25
N ARG A 293 -2.91 15.18 0.18
CA ARG A 293 -3.55 14.57 -1.00
C ARG A 293 -4.36 13.33 -0.61
N GLY A 294 -3.79 12.47 0.25
CA GLY A 294 -4.50 11.32 0.80
C GLY A 294 -5.72 11.71 1.64
N TYR A 295 -5.60 12.72 2.51
CA TYR A 295 -6.72 13.24 3.28
C TYR A 295 -7.83 13.82 2.38
N ARG A 296 -7.47 14.69 1.43
CA ARG A 296 -8.39 15.29 0.47
C ARG A 296 -9.12 14.23 -0.34
N SER A 297 -8.42 13.22 -0.85
CA SER A 297 -9.04 12.09 -1.56
C SER A 297 -10.04 11.34 -0.68
N ARG A 298 -9.69 11.03 0.58
CA ARG A 298 -10.63 10.40 1.53
C ARG A 298 -11.84 11.28 1.84
N MET A 299 -11.67 12.60 1.92
CA MET A 299 -12.77 13.54 2.13
C MET A 299 -13.70 13.61 0.91
N GLN A 300 -13.15 13.63 -0.30
CA GLN A 300 -13.92 13.61 -1.54
C GLN A 300 -14.71 12.31 -1.72
N HIS A 301 -14.15 11.18 -1.28
CA HIS A 301 -14.79 9.86 -1.34
C HIS A 301 -15.37 9.42 0.02
N MET A 302 -15.69 10.35 0.91
CA MET A 302 -16.13 10.02 2.27
C MET A 302 -17.38 9.13 2.28
N GLU A 303 -18.31 9.35 1.34
CA GLU A 303 -19.51 8.53 1.24
C GLU A 303 -19.18 7.09 0.83
N GLY A 304 -18.27 6.91 -0.14
CA GLY A 304 -17.76 5.59 -0.53
C GLY A 304 -17.04 4.89 0.62
N LEU A 305 -16.22 5.62 1.37
CA LEU A 305 -15.55 5.08 2.57
C LEU A 305 -16.54 4.69 3.66
N LYS A 306 -17.60 5.49 3.89
CA LYS A 306 -18.68 5.13 4.82
C LYS A 306 -19.40 3.86 4.36
N LYS A 307 -19.69 3.73 3.05
CA LYS A 307 -20.28 2.51 2.48
C LYS A 307 -19.37 1.28 2.67
N ILE A 308 -18.07 1.41 2.43
CA ILE A 308 -17.09 0.34 2.66
C ILE A 308 -17.00 0.00 4.16
N ALA A 309 -16.88 0.99 5.03
CA ALA A 309 -16.78 0.79 6.48
C ALA A 309 -18.05 0.14 7.05
N TYR A 310 -19.23 0.58 6.60
CA TYR A 310 -20.51 -0.06 6.92
C TYR A 310 -20.56 -1.50 6.40
N GLY A 311 -20.12 -1.73 5.16
CA GLY A 311 -20.00 -3.06 4.57
C GLY A 311 -19.10 -3.99 5.40
N MET A 312 -17.92 -3.52 5.79
CA MET A 312 -17.00 -4.25 6.68
C MET A 312 -17.59 -4.48 8.06
N ALA A 313 -18.26 -3.49 8.66
CA ALA A 313 -18.89 -3.63 9.96
C ALA A 313 -20.04 -4.66 9.92
N ARG A 314 -20.90 -4.59 8.89
CA ARG A 314 -21.95 -5.58 8.64
C ARG A 314 -21.38 -6.97 8.41
N PHE A 315 -20.30 -7.07 7.63
CA PHE A 315 -19.59 -8.32 7.39
C PHE A 315 -19.02 -8.92 8.68
N HIS A 316 -18.43 -8.11 9.56
CA HIS A 316 -17.93 -8.55 10.86
C HIS A 316 -19.04 -8.84 11.89
N ALA A 317 -20.21 -8.22 11.74
CA ALA A 317 -21.37 -8.44 12.59
C ALA A 317 -22.17 -9.70 12.24
N GLN A 318 -21.96 -10.29 11.05
CA GLN A 318 -22.52 -11.59 10.72
C GLN A 318 -21.96 -12.65 11.68
N ASN A 319 -22.85 -13.44 12.28
CA ASN A 319 -22.48 -14.59 13.11
C ASN A 319 -21.95 -15.71 12.21
N ILE A 320 -20.74 -15.52 11.71
CA ILE A 320 -19.99 -16.47 10.90
C ILE A 320 -19.47 -17.56 11.86
N THR A 321 -19.65 -18.82 11.51
CA THR A 321 -19.11 -19.95 12.29
C THR A 321 -17.57 -19.87 12.34
N ASP A 322 -16.94 -20.44 13.37
CA ASP A 322 -15.48 -20.44 13.45
C ASP A 322 -14.85 -21.18 12.25
N GLU A 323 -15.55 -22.20 11.72
CA GLU A 323 -15.19 -22.93 10.50
C GLU A 323 -15.21 -22.03 9.25
N GLU A 324 -16.28 -21.28 9.02
CA GLU A 324 -16.34 -20.33 7.90
C GLU A 324 -15.28 -19.24 8.03
N ARG A 325 -14.97 -18.80 9.26
CA ARG A 325 -13.91 -17.82 9.50
C ARG A 325 -12.55 -18.38 9.14
N GLU A 326 -12.28 -19.65 9.48
CA GLU A 326 -11.03 -20.31 9.14
C GLU A 326 -10.93 -20.56 7.63
N TYR A 327 -12.03 -20.99 7.00
CA TYR A 327 -12.13 -21.13 5.55
C TYR A 327 -11.80 -19.81 4.83
N ARG A 328 -12.36 -18.68 5.30
CA ARG A 328 -12.10 -17.35 4.70
C ARG A 328 -10.65 -16.86 4.85
N LYS A 329 -9.87 -17.40 5.80
CA LYS A 329 -8.44 -17.07 5.92
C LYS A 329 -7.57 -17.78 4.88
N LYS A 330 -8.08 -18.85 4.25
CA LYS A 330 -7.36 -19.54 3.20
C LYS A 330 -7.06 -18.59 2.03
N PRO A 331 -5.90 -18.74 1.37
CA PRO A 331 -5.63 -18.09 0.10
C PRO A 331 -6.81 -18.22 -0.87
N ILE A 332 -7.04 -17.20 -1.70
CA ILE A 332 -8.16 -17.20 -2.66
C ILE A 332 -8.07 -18.41 -3.60
N MET A 333 -6.87 -18.72 -4.09
CA MET A 333 -6.66 -19.84 -5.03
C MET A 333 -7.01 -21.19 -4.40
N ASP A 334 -6.65 -21.41 -3.13
CA ASP A 334 -7.01 -22.64 -2.41
C ASP A 334 -8.52 -22.80 -2.30
N ARG A 335 -9.23 -21.70 -2.06
CA ARG A 335 -10.70 -21.69 -2.06
C ARG A 335 -11.27 -21.96 -3.44
N VAL A 336 -10.69 -21.40 -4.51
CA VAL A 336 -11.13 -21.70 -5.89
C VAL A 336 -10.99 -23.20 -6.17
N MET A 337 -9.86 -23.81 -5.80
CA MET A 337 -9.60 -25.24 -5.94
C MET A 337 -10.63 -26.09 -5.19
N GLU A 338 -10.95 -25.72 -3.96
CA GLU A 338 -11.93 -26.45 -3.14
C GLU A 338 -13.36 -26.29 -3.66
N LEU A 339 -13.71 -25.15 -4.26
CA LEU A 339 -15.08 -24.85 -4.71
C LEU A 339 -15.40 -25.38 -6.10
N ALA A 340 -14.42 -25.50 -7.00
CA ALA A 340 -14.68 -25.90 -8.40
C ALA A 340 -15.39 -27.26 -8.51
N PRO A 341 -14.98 -28.33 -7.80
CA PRO A 341 -15.70 -29.61 -7.82
C PRO A 341 -17.11 -29.53 -7.24
N LEU A 342 -17.35 -28.60 -6.31
CA LEU A 342 -18.65 -28.43 -5.65
C LEU A 342 -19.72 -27.82 -6.57
N LEU A 343 -19.35 -27.32 -7.76
CA LEU A 343 -20.30 -26.92 -8.79
C LEU A 343 -21.20 -28.09 -9.25
N CYS A 344 -20.73 -29.33 -9.14
CA CYS A 344 -21.50 -30.52 -9.49
C CYS A 344 -22.08 -31.26 -8.27
N SER A 345 -22.00 -30.67 -7.06
CA SER A 345 -22.54 -31.29 -5.84
C SER A 345 -24.04 -31.53 -5.92
N ASP A 346 -24.52 -32.71 -5.53
CA ASP A 346 -25.96 -33.02 -5.43
C ASP A 346 -26.68 -32.17 -4.38
N ASP A 347 -25.94 -31.71 -3.36
CA ASP A 347 -26.44 -30.73 -2.41
C ASP A 347 -26.53 -29.34 -3.06
N LEU A 348 -27.77 -28.90 -3.30
CA LEU A 348 -28.09 -27.61 -3.89
C LEU A 348 -27.53 -26.43 -3.08
N TYR A 349 -27.45 -26.53 -1.75
CA TYR A 349 -26.91 -25.47 -0.92
C TYR A 349 -25.40 -25.31 -1.15
N MET A 350 -24.66 -26.43 -1.12
CA MET A 350 -23.22 -26.44 -1.39
C MET A 350 -22.93 -25.93 -2.81
N ARG A 351 -23.71 -26.40 -3.79
CA ARG A 351 -23.64 -25.94 -5.18
C ARG A 351 -23.88 -24.44 -5.32
N SER A 352 -24.91 -23.92 -4.65
CA SER A 352 -25.23 -22.49 -4.64
C SER A 352 -24.10 -21.67 -4.02
N CYS A 353 -23.57 -22.12 -2.88
CA CYS A 353 -22.47 -21.47 -2.19
C CYS A 353 -21.21 -21.40 -3.07
N ALA A 354 -20.86 -22.52 -3.72
CA ALA A 354 -19.74 -22.61 -4.63
C ALA A 354 -19.93 -21.69 -5.86
N ALA A 355 -21.09 -21.76 -6.52
CA ALA A 355 -21.39 -20.95 -7.70
C ALA A 355 -21.34 -19.44 -7.38
N ASN A 356 -21.95 -19.01 -6.27
CA ASN A 356 -21.92 -17.60 -5.87
C ASN A 356 -20.49 -17.11 -5.58
N THR A 357 -19.73 -17.89 -4.84
CA THR A 357 -18.37 -17.51 -4.44
C THR A 357 -17.42 -17.50 -5.64
N LEU A 358 -17.52 -18.49 -6.53
CA LEU A 358 -16.73 -18.54 -7.76
C LEU A 358 -17.13 -17.44 -8.75
N ALA A 359 -18.41 -17.06 -8.83
CA ALA A 359 -18.85 -15.92 -9.63
C ALA A 359 -18.15 -14.63 -9.18
N GLU A 360 -18.01 -14.40 -7.88
CA GLU A 360 -17.27 -13.25 -7.35
C GLU A 360 -15.76 -13.35 -7.66
N PHE A 361 -15.13 -14.50 -7.40
CA PHE A 361 -13.69 -14.64 -7.61
C PHE A 361 -13.28 -14.48 -9.07
N THR A 362 -14.03 -15.10 -9.98
CA THR A 362 -13.80 -14.98 -11.43
C THR A 362 -14.11 -13.58 -11.96
N HIS A 363 -14.99 -12.83 -11.32
CA HIS A 363 -15.26 -11.44 -11.69
C HIS A 363 -14.06 -10.52 -11.45
N TYR A 364 -13.37 -10.71 -10.31
CA TYR A 364 -12.29 -9.84 -9.86
C TYR A 364 -10.89 -10.27 -10.28
N SER A 365 -10.67 -11.55 -10.64
CA SER A 365 -9.34 -12.09 -10.90
C SER A 365 -9.27 -12.98 -12.13
N GLU A 366 -8.48 -12.56 -13.12
CA GLU A 366 -8.15 -13.39 -14.30
C GLU A 366 -7.47 -14.69 -13.91
N ALA A 367 -6.58 -14.68 -12.90
CA ALA A 367 -5.91 -15.89 -12.43
C ALA A 367 -6.91 -16.92 -11.86
N CYS A 368 -7.94 -16.47 -11.15
CA CYS A 368 -9.01 -17.35 -10.67
C CYS A 368 -9.83 -17.90 -11.84
N ALA A 369 -10.16 -17.07 -12.83
CA ALA A 369 -10.87 -17.49 -14.04
C ALA A 369 -10.07 -18.55 -14.83
N LEU A 370 -8.79 -18.31 -15.06
CA LEU A 370 -7.91 -19.25 -15.75
C LEU A 370 -7.78 -20.56 -14.99
N HIS A 371 -7.70 -20.52 -13.66
CA HIS A 371 -7.64 -21.73 -12.85
C HIS A 371 -8.95 -22.53 -12.90
N VAL A 372 -10.11 -21.88 -12.80
CA VAL A 372 -11.41 -22.53 -13.00
C VAL A 372 -11.50 -23.14 -14.39
N PHE A 373 -11.06 -22.43 -15.43
CA PHE A 373 -11.02 -22.94 -16.80
C PHE A 373 -10.14 -24.19 -16.92
N ASN A 374 -8.89 -24.13 -16.44
CA ASN A 374 -7.93 -25.24 -16.49
C ASN A 374 -8.40 -26.48 -15.71
N ALA A 375 -9.26 -26.30 -14.70
CA ALA A 375 -9.87 -27.39 -13.95
C ALA A 375 -11.07 -28.05 -14.68
N GLY A 376 -11.29 -27.76 -15.97
CA GLY A 376 -12.48 -28.22 -16.70
C GLY A 376 -13.74 -27.46 -16.32
N GLY A 377 -13.59 -26.20 -15.90
CA GLY A 377 -14.68 -25.42 -15.34
C GLY A 377 -15.84 -25.19 -16.31
N ILE A 378 -15.59 -25.13 -17.62
CA ILE A 378 -16.67 -24.97 -18.61
C ILE A 378 -17.57 -26.20 -18.60
N GLU A 379 -16.99 -27.39 -18.63
CA GLU A 379 -17.70 -28.68 -18.57
C GLU A 379 -18.51 -28.78 -17.29
N LEU A 380 -17.86 -28.53 -16.14
CA LEU A 380 -18.52 -28.56 -14.83
C LEU A 380 -19.70 -27.58 -14.75
N ILE A 381 -19.54 -26.37 -15.30
CA ILE A 381 -20.61 -25.36 -15.32
C ILE A 381 -21.76 -25.81 -16.22
N LEU A 382 -21.48 -26.30 -17.43
CA LEU A 382 -22.51 -26.74 -18.37
C LEU A 382 -23.29 -27.95 -17.83
N ASP A 383 -22.61 -28.93 -17.25
CA ASP A 383 -23.26 -30.11 -16.65
C ASP A 383 -24.05 -29.74 -15.38
N SER A 384 -23.55 -28.77 -14.60
CA SER A 384 -24.30 -28.20 -13.48
C SER A 384 -25.54 -27.42 -13.96
N LEU A 385 -25.48 -26.76 -15.11
CA LEU A 385 -26.63 -26.07 -15.70
C LEU A 385 -27.67 -27.08 -16.18
N ASP A 386 -27.26 -28.17 -16.82
CA ASP A 386 -28.16 -29.21 -17.33
C ASP A 386 -28.88 -29.96 -16.20
N SER A 387 -28.20 -30.16 -15.07
CA SER A 387 -28.81 -30.76 -13.87
C SER A 387 -29.68 -29.79 -13.05
N SER A 388 -29.77 -28.51 -13.43
CA SER A 388 -30.53 -27.50 -12.70
C SER A 388 -32.00 -27.44 -13.11
N ASN A 389 -32.89 -27.64 -12.14
CA ASN A 389 -34.34 -27.50 -12.32
C ASN A 389 -34.78 -26.04 -12.49
N ARG A 390 -36.01 -25.82 -12.96
CA ARG A 390 -36.59 -24.47 -13.11
C ARG A 390 -37.20 -23.88 -11.83
N GLY A 391 -36.95 -24.52 -10.68
CA GLY A 391 -37.43 -24.04 -9.38
C GLY A 391 -36.72 -22.77 -8.92
N PHE A 392 -37.37 -21.98 -8.07
CA PHE A 392 -36.85 -20.67 -7.62
C PHE A 392 -35.43 -20.74 -7.04
N ALA A 393 -35.14 -21.74 -6.19
CA ALA A 393 -33.81 -21.93 -5.61
C ALA A 393 -32.74 -22.27 -6.67
N SER A 394 -33.09 -23.11 -7.64
CA SER A 394 -32.21 -23.47 -8.75
C SER A 394 -31.94 -22.29 -9.69
N VAL A 395 -32.89 -21.37 -9.88
CA VAL A 395 -32.67 -20.15 -10.67
C VAL A 395 -31.53 -19.30 -10.12
N GLN A 396 -31.36 -19.23 -8.80
CA GLN A 396 -30.24 -18.50 -8.19
C GLN A 396 -28.89 -19.14 -8.55
N VAL A 397 -28.82 -20.48 -8.48
CA VAL A 397 -27.61 -21.23 -8.85
C VAL A 397 -27.30 -21.04 -10.34
N VAL A 398 -28.30 -21.19 -11.21
CA VAL A 398 -28.18 -20.98 -12.66
C VAL A 398 -27.70 -19.57 -12.98
N THR A 399 -28.20 -18.57 -12.27
CA THR A 399 -27.75 -17.18 -12.45
C THR A 399 -26.25 -17.07 -12.22
N SER A 400 -25.76 -17.61 -11.09
CA SER A 400 -24.34 -17.54 -10.75
C SER A 400 -23.46 -18.39 -11.67
N LEU A 401 -23.92 -19.56 -12.11
CA LEU A 401 -23.24 -20.41 -13.09
C LEU A 401 -23.02 -19.69 -14.43
N VAL A 402 -24.07 -19.05 -14.96
CA VAL A 402 -23.95 -18.26 -16.20
C VAL A 402 -23.05 -17.05 -16.01
N VAL A 403 -23.09 -16.40 -14.83
CA VAL A 403 -22.16 -15.29 -14.52
C VAL A 403 -20.72 -15.77 -14.51
N ILE A 404 -20.42 -16.94 -13.93
CA ILE A 404 -19.07 -17.53 -14.02
C ILE A 404 -18.69 -17.71 -15.50
N LEU A 405 -19.56 -18.33 -16.31
CA LEU A 405 -19.29 -18.55 -17.74
C LEU A 405 -19.01 -17.22 -18.48
N SER A 406 -19.78 -16.18 -18.18
CA SER A 406 -19.57 -14.85 -18.73
C SER A 406 -18.25 -14.23 -18.26
N ASN A 407 -17.88 -14.41 -16.99
CA ASN A 407 -16.61 -13.92 -16.45
C ASN A 407 -15.41 -14.65 -17.09
N LEU A 408 -15.50 -15.95 -17.33
CA LEU A 408 -14.46 -16.72 -18.01
C LEU A 408 -14.19 -16.15 -19.42
N LEU A 409 -15.26 -15.91 -20.19
CA LEU A 409 -15.16 -15.37 -21.55
C LEU A 409 -14.76 -13.90 -21.63
N LYS A 410 -14.70 -13.19 -20.50
CA LYS A 410 -14.19 -11.81 -20.44
C LYS A 410 -12.70 -11.73 -20.77
N PHE A 411 -11.94 -12.79 -20.46
CA PHE A 411 -10.48 -12.79 -20.56
C PHE A 411 -10.00 -13.43 -21.87
N GLU A 412 -9.08 -12.77 -22.56
CA GLU A 412 -8.51 -13.26 -23.84
C GLU A 412 -7.68 -14.54 -23.66
N SER A 413 -7.01 -14.65 -22.51
CA SER A 413 -6.25 -15.83 -22.11
C SER A 413 -7.09 -17.11 -22.08
N VAL A 414 -8.36 -17.00 -21.66
CA VAL A 414 -9.31 -18.12 -21.67
C VAL A 414 -9.88 -18.32 -23.07
N LYS A 415 -10.36 -17.25 -23.72
CA LYS A 415 -10.99 -17.31 -25.06
C LYS A 415 -10.13 -18.01 -26.10
N SER A 416 -8.84 -17.71 -26.14
CA SER A 416 -7.87 -18.29 -27.07
C SER A 416 -7.67 -19.81 -26.90
N GLN A 417 -7.99 -20.36 -25.74
CA GLN A 417 -7.81 -21.78 -25.42
C GLN A 417 -9.08 -22.62 -25.66
N ILE A 418 -10.23 -22.00 -25.93
CA ILE A 418 -11.48 -22.74 -26.15
C ILE A 418 -11.52 -23.26 -27.60
N GLY A 419 -11.50 -24.60 -27.74
CA GLY A 419 -11.62 -25.28 -29.02
C GLY A 419 -12.97 -25.05 -29.72
N ALA A 420 -12.99 -25.14 -31.05
CA ALA A 420 -14.17 -24.85 -31.88
C ALA A 420 -15.40 -25.70 -31.50
N GLU A 421 -15.22 -27.00 -31.27
CA GLU A 421 -16.30 -27.90 -30.83
C GLU A 421 -16.92 -27.44 -29.51
N ARG A 422 -16.08 -27.05 -28.54
CA ARG A 422 -16.54 -26.55 -27.24
C ARG A 422 -17.30 -25.23 -27.37
N ARG A 423 -16.85 -24.31 -28.24
CA ARG A 423 -17.59 -23.06 -28.51
C ARG A 423 -18.98 -23.33 -29.07
N LEU A 424 -19.11 -24.31 -29.97
CA LEU A 424 -20.39 -24.70 -30.56
C LEU A 424 -21.32 -25.38 -29.53
N ASP A 425 -20.79 -26.28 -28.70
CA ASP A 425 -21.53 -26.88 -27.57
C ASP A 425 -22.04 -25.82 -26.60
N MET A 426 -21.17 -24.89 -26.19
CA MET A 426 -21.54 -23.74 -25.36
C MET A 426 -22.65 -22.91 -26.01
N THR A 427 -22.54 -22.60 -27.30
CA THR A 427 -23.54 -21.82 -28.04
C THR A 427 -24.89 -22.54 -28.02
N SER A 428 -24.90 -23.83 -28.33
CA SER A 428 -26.09 -24.68 -28.35
C SER A 428 -26.79 -24.71 -26.98
N ARG A 429 -26.05 -25.00 -25.90
CA ARG A 429 -26.60 -25.04 -24.54
C ARG A 429 -27.04 -23.65 -24.07
N CYS A 430 -26.28 -22.60 -24.36
CA CYS A 430 -26.63 -21.23 -24.00
C CYS A 430 -27.97 -20.79 -24.64
N PHE A 431 -28.21 -21.07 -25.92
CA PHE A 431 -29.52 -20.78 -26.52
C PHE A 431 -30.66 -21.54 -25.83
N HIS A 432 -30.44 -22.81 -25.48
CA HIS A 432 -31.42 -23.59 -24.74
C HIS A 432 -31.74 -22.96 -23.37
N PHE A 433 -30.72 -22.57 -22.61
CA PHE A 433 -30.88 -21.92 -21.31
C PHE A 433 -31.52 -20.54 -21.42
N TRP A 434 -31.16 -19.78 -22.44
CA TRP A 434 -31.75 -18.47 -22.71
C TRP A 434 -33.26 -18.55 -22.87
N TYR A 435 -33.72 -19.57 -23.60
CA TYR A 435 -35.15 -19.84 -23.79
C TYR A 435 -35.83 -20.40 -22.53
N ALA A 436 -35.17 -21.33 -21.84
CA ALA A 436 -35.69 -21.96 -20.63
C ALA A 436 -35.92 -20.96 -19.49
N TYR A 437 -34.99 -20.01 -19.32
CA TYR A 437 -34.98 -19.02 -18.23
C TYR A 437 -35.39 -17.61 -18.67
N ARG A 438 -36.13 -17.46 -19.78
CA ARG A 438 -36.63 -16.19 -20.35
C ARG A 438 -37.35 -15.24 -19.37
N ASN A 439 -37.86 -15.75 -18.26
CA ASN A 439 -38.53 -14.94 -17.24
C ASN A 439 -37.56 -14.26 -16.27
N SER A 440 -36.31 -14.72 -16.18
CA SER A 440 -35.27 -14.15 -15.33
C SER A 440 -34.41 -13.17 -16.12
N SER A 441 -34.55 -11.86 -15.83
CA SER A 441 -33.78 -10.81 -16.52
C SER A 441 -32.27 -11.02 -16.39
N THR A 442 -31.79 -11.34 -15.19
CA THR A 442 -30.36 -11.48 -14.90
C THR A 442 -29.73 -12.66 -15.65
N VAL A 443 -30.45 -13.78 -15.74
CA VAL A 443 -29.99 -14.94 -16.53
C VAL A 443 -29.97 -14.57 -18.02
N VAL A 444 -31.05 -13.94 -18.51
CA VAL A 444 -31.14 -13.50 -19.92
C VAL A 444 -30.00 -12.57 -20.29
N GLU A 445 -29.68 -11.58 -19.45
CA GLU A 445 -28.57 -10.65 -19.67
C GLU A 445 -27.22 -11.36 -19.73
N SER A 446 -26.95 -12.23 -18.76
CA SER A 446 -25.67 -12.94 -18.65
C SER A 446 -25.48 -13.94 -19.80
N VAL A 447 -26.53 -14.71 -20.15
CA VAL A 447 -26.49 -15.64 -21.29
C VAL A 447 -26.35 -14.89 -22.61
N SER A 448 -27.06 -13.77 -22.79
CA SER A 448 -26.92 -12.95 -24.00
C SER A 448 -25.49 -12.43 -24.16
N HIS A 449 -24.83 -12.03 -23.08
CA HIS A 449 -23.44 -11.60 -23.14
C HIS A 449 -22.51 -12.73 -23.61
N VAL A 450 -22.69 -13.95 -23.07
CA VAL A 450 -21.97 -15.15 -23.50
C VAL A 450 -22.21 -15.42 -25.00
N LEU A 451 -23.47 -15.42 -25.45
CA LEU A 451 -23.82 -15.68 -26.85
C LEU A 451 -23.21 -14.66 -27.82
N VAL A 452 -23.22 -13.37 -27.47
CA VAL A 452 -22.61 -12.31 -28.30
C VAL A 452 -21.09 -12.51 -28.40
N ILE A 453 -20.43 -12.85 -27.29
CA ILE A 453 -18.99 -13.14 -27.31
C ILE A 453 -18.70 -14.34 -28.22
N LEU A 454 -19.46 -15.44 -28.08
CA LEU A 454 -19.26 -16.65 -28.89
C LEU A 454 -19.45 -16.40 -30.40
N ALA A 455 -20.44 -15.59 -30.81
CA ALA A 455 -20.62 -15.20 -32.21
C ALA A 455 -19.49 -14.29 -32.75
N GLY A 456 -18.79 -13.59 -31.86
CA GLY A 456 -17.58 -12.83 -32.20
C GLY A 456 -16.34 -13.71 -32.36
N MET A 457 -16.30 -14.88 -31.70
CA MET A 457 -15.14 -15.76 -31.67
C MET A 457 -15.05 -16.72 -32.86
N ASP A 458 -16.18 -17.19 -33.39
CA ASP A 458 -16.20 -18.22 -34.43
C ASP A 458 -17.40 -18.04 -35.38
N GLU A 459 -17.15 -18.12 -36.68
CA GLU A 459 -18.19 -18.04 -37.70
C GLU A 459 -19.20 -19.19 -37.60
N HIS A 460 -18.76 -20.39 -37.16
CA HIS A 460 -19.66 -21.53 -36.94
C HIS A 460 -20.62 -21.28 -35.77
N CYS A 461 -20.18 -20.53 -34.76
CA CYS A 461 -21.06 -20.12 -33.67
C CYS A 461 -22.05 -19.05 -34.17
N ARG A 462 -21.58 -18.06 -34.95
CA ARG A 462 -22.42 -17.02 -35.55
C ARG A 462 -23.52 -17.61 -36.45
N THR A 463 -23.19 -18.65 -37.20
CA THR A 463 -24.10 -19.34 -38.14
C THR A 463 -24.84 -20.52 -37.51
N TYR A 464 -24.94 -20.58 -36.18
CA TYR A 464 -25.62 -21.67 -35.48
C TYR A 464 -27.07 -21.85 -35.95
N LEU A 465 -27.35 -23.00 -36.59
CA LEU A 465 -28.57 -23.27 -37.35
C LEU A 465 -29.89 -23.04 -36.58
N LYS A 466 -29.89 -23.28 -35.27
CA LYS A 466 -31.10 -23.14 -34.42
C LYS A 466 -31.28 -21.73 -33.83
N ALA A 467 -30.31 -20.83 -33.98
CA ALA A 467 -30.41 -19.46 -33.44
C ALA A 467 -31.66 -18.70 -33.94
N PRO A 468 -32.03 -18.73 -35.24
CA PRO A 468 -33.21 -18.02 -35.73
C PRO A 468 -34.52 -18.47 -35.06
N PHE A 469 -34.64 -19.77 -34.76
CA PHE A 469 -35.80 -20.32 -34.05
C PHE A 469 -35.92 -19.73 -32.64
N TYR A 470 -34.85 -19.75 -31.85
CA TYR A 470 -34.86 -19.23 -30.49
C TYR A 470 -35.13 -17.72 -30.44
N ILE A 471 -34.49 -16.95 -31.33
CA ILE A 471 -34.67 -15.50 -31.44
C ILE A 471 -36.12 -15.16 -31.79
N LYS A 472 -36.72 -15.83 -32.78
CA LYS A 472 -38.11 -15.63 -33.20
C LYS A 472 -39.09 -15.91 -32.05
N GLU A 473 -38.89 -17.02 -31.34
CA GLU A 473 -39.75 -17.42 -30.22
C GLU A 473 -39.62 -16.47 -29.02
N LEU A 474 -38.40 -16.05 -28.66
CA LEU A 474 -38.20 -15.06 -27.61
C LEU A 474 -38.77 -13.69 -27.99
N ARG A 475 -38.65 -13.26 -29.24
CA ARG A 475 -39.29 -12.02 -29.73
C ARG A 475 -40.79 -12.06 -29.53
N LYS A 476 -41.45 -13.15 -29.94
CA LYS A 476 -42.90 -13.32 -29.76
C LYS A 476 -43.29 -13.22 -28.29
N ARG A 477 -42.54 -13.85 -27.39
CA ARG A 477 -42.81 -13.84 -25.95
C ARG A 477 -42.51 -12.49 -25.30
N TYR A 478 -41.48 -11.78 -25.76
CA TYR A 478 -41.14 -10.47 -25.22
C TYR A 478 -42.00 -9.35 -25.79
N ALA A 479 -42.70 -9.55 -26.91
CA ALA A 479 -43.66 -8.60 -27.46
C ALA A 479 -44.78 -8.24 -26.46
N SER A 480 -45.19 -9.19 -25.61
CA SER A 480 -46.23 -8.98 -24.59
C SER A 480 -45.75 -8.23 -23.34
N LEU A 481 -44.44 -8.06 -23.13
CA LEU A 481 -43.88 -7.38 -21.94
C LEU A 481 -44.08 -5.84 -21.92
N GLY A 482 -44.96 -5.31 -22.77
CA GLY A 482 -45.23 -3.89 -22.91
C GLY A 482 -44.09 -3.12 -23.59
N LEU A 483 -44.39 -1.97 -24.20
CA LEU A 483 -43.45 -1.07 -24.87
C LEU A 483 -42.52 -0.31 -23.89
N SER A 484 -42.34 -0.80 -22.66
CA SER A 484 -41.36 -0.20 -21.75
C SER A 484 -39.96 -0.44 -22.32
N VAL A 485 -39.43 0.58 -22.98
CA VAL A 485 -38.09 0.66 -23.59
C VAL A 485 -36.98 0.31 -22.58
N ALA A 486 -37.30 0.21 -21.28
CA ALA A 486 -36.37 -0.09 -20.21
C ALA A 486 -36.10 -1.59 -19.96
N ASP A 487 -36.93 -2.54 -20.42
CA ASP A 487 -36.71 -3.97 -20.11
C ASP A 487 -35.41 -4.46 -20.79
N SER A 488 -34.43 -4.85 -19.98
CA SER A 488 -33.11 -5.29 -20.43
C SER A 488 -33.16 -6.56 -21.28
N ARG A 489 -34.20 -7.41 -21.13
CA ARG A 489 -34.35 -8.64 -21.92
C ARG A 489 -34.55 -8.36 -23.40
N ARG A 490 -35.31 -7.32 -23.76
CA ARG A 490 -35.49 -6.91 -25.17
C ARG A 490 -34.19 -6.37 -25.75
N ARG A 491 -33.51 -5.48 -25.02
CA ARG A 491 -32.19 -4.94 -25.44
C ARG A 491 -31.15 -6.05 -25.65
N CYS A 492 -31.15 -7.05 -24.78
CA CYS A 492 -30.28 -8.22 -24.91
C CYS A 492 -30.65 -9.09 -26.12
N LEU A 493 -31.96 -9.28 -26.39
CA LEU A 493 -32.44 -9.98 -27.58
C LEU A 493 -31.98 -9.28 -28.87
N ASP A 494 -32.11 -7.96 -28.95
CA ASP A 494 -31.72 -7.18 -30.14
C ASP A 494 -30.20 -7.25 -30.41
N LYS A 495 -29.39 -7.25 -29.34
CA LYS A 495 -27.93 -7.44 -29.42
C LYS A 495 -27.56 -8.83 -29.91
N VAL A 496 -28.17 -9.88 -29.35
CA VAL A 496 -27.93 -11.26 -29.81
C VAL A 496 -28.38 -11.41 -31.25
N GLU A 497 -29.55 -10.89 -31.62
CA GLU A 497 -29.99 -10.96 -33.02
C GLU A 497 -29.00 -10.27 -33.95
N SER A 498 -28.54 -9.07 -33.61
CA SER A 498 -27.57 -8.34 -34.43
C SER A 498 -26.25 -9.10 -34.58
N ALA A 499 -25.80 -9.80 -33.53
CA ALA A 499 -24.60 -10.62 -33.56
C ALA A 499 -24.74 -11.91 -34.40
N TYR A 500 -25.96 -12.43 -34.56
CA TYR A 500 -26.26 -13.69 -35.28
C TYR A 500 -26.97 -13.47 -36.62
N ARG A 501 -27.16 -12.23 -37.07
CA ARG A 501 -27.61 -11.94 -38.43
C ARG A 501 -26.49 -12.32 -39.40
N VAL A 502 -26.74 -13.36 -40.18
CA VAL A 502 -25.87 -13.72 -41.31
C VAL A 502 -25.85 -12.53 -42.26
N VAL A 503 -24.68 -12.01 -42.60
CA VAL A 503 -24.47 -10.88 -43.55
C VAL A 503 -24.76 -11.31 -45.01
N GLY A 504 -25.65 -12.30 -45.21
CA GLY A 504 -25.84 -13.03 -46.47
C GLY A 504 -27.10 -12.69 -47.27
N ASP A 505 -28.02 -11.88 -46.74
CA ASP A 505 -29.22 -11.42 -47.47
C ASP A 505 -29.07 -10.01 -48.06
N THR A 506 -27.84 -9.58 -48.36
CA THR A 506 -27.63 -8.73 -49.55
C THR A 506 -27.62 -9.63 -50.77
N SER A 507 -28.76 -10.26 -51.07
CA SER A 507 -29.04 -10.69 -52.44
C SER A 507 -28.94 -9.43 -53.28
N ALA A 508 -27.90 -9.40 -54.11
CA ALA A 508 -27.60 -8.33 -55.01
C ALA A 508 -28.86 -7.89 -55.76
N CYS A 509 -29.32 -6.67 -55.50
CA CYS A 509 -30.08 -5.91 -56.47
C CYS A 509 -29.06 -5.51 -57.56
N VAL A 510 -28.67 -6.49 -58.38
CA VAL A 510 -28.10 -6.21 -59.70
C VAL A 510 -29.25 -5.65 -60.49
N THR A 511 -29.35 -4.32 -60.51
CA THR A 511 -30.12 -3.60 -61.51
C THR A 511 -29.56 -4.00 -62.86
N SER A 512 -30.27 -4.87 -63.57
CA SER A 512 -30.15 -5.05 -65.00
C SER A 512 -30.50 -3.73 -65.68
N SER A 513 -29.51 -2.89 -65.94
CA SER A 513 -29.61 -1.84 -66.94
C SER A 513 -29.39 -2.49 -68.31
N HIS A 514 -30.47 -2.96 -68.92
CA HIS A 514 -30.56 -3.11 -70.36
C HIS A 514 -31.63 -2.14 -70.87
N ALA A 515 -31.16 -1.01 -71.38
CA ALA A 515 -31.72 -0.28 -72.51
C ALA A 515 -30.53 0.32 -73.26
#